data_AF-A0A662FPV2-F1
#
_entry.id   AF-A0A662FPV2-F1
#
_cell.length_a   1.000
_cell.length_b   1.000
_cell.length_c   1.000
_cell.angle_alpha   90.00
_cell.angle_beta   90.00
_cell.angle_gamma   90.00
#
_symmetry.space_group_name_H-M   'P 1'
#
loop_
_entity.id
_entity.type
_entity.pdbx_description
1 polymer ?
#
loop_
_entity_poly.entity_id
_entity_poly.type
_entity_poly.pdbx_seq_one_letter_code
_entity_poly.pdbx_strand_id
1 'polypeptide(L)'
;PEIESVDEISNRCLALWFKERKQDLNELINRLERKQKDVLCEFIKKVEENRYSYDRVLNNLKEGVKEYSDMEIADLKYSLDVALRNLLRMDEVRKLIDDPTLRTTKFRDYYTIIRGDGDNMGRVVRGILGVKPEEYIEAVLKNISNFLDDEIKKFYEELKNSILRIMNALRKDDKCKDLSIIISPSYHSSISASLMATSIKDIRAIKRNKGLVIYSGGDDIIALAPTEKALDIIIDTRKNYWAFGEDKGFHKFMRGGLIIPALVAYGRSYGVRYAHIMDPMQSEIRITSTLLDTAKDSLWTSLKDNSRIRKDSIAISYGRVSTERSMLYARLPLYIAKEEPGALLKFSKNIWYNMLNGVISMNLPTDYLDNENTISLIVMSRRFEDAESVLRYILERNIAIPEKENITRSLIREMSTMKIYEYYNISMKEKVSKEDLLVNNMFYLVQILRNIPR
;
A
#
# COMPACT_ATOMS: atom_id res chain seq x y z
N PRO A 1 -6.67 39.81 -8.30
CA PRO A 1 -5.45 39.15 -7.79
C PRO A 1 -4.62 38.65 -8.98
N GLU A 2 -3.47 39.27 -9.23
CA GLU A 2 -2.53 38.78 -10.25
C GLU A 2 -2.14 37.34 -9.89
N ILE A 3 -2.23 36.46 -10.87
CA ILE A 3 -1.90 35.04 -10.71
C ILE A 3 -0.38 34.97 -10.57
N GLU A 4 0.12 34.66 -9.37
CA GLU A 4 1.54 34.42 -9.12
C GLU A 4 2.05 33.35 -10.11
N SER A 5 3.15 33.64 -10.78
CA SER A 5 3.81 32.67 -11.65
C SER A 5 4.37 31.49 -10.85
N VAL A 6 4.52 30.33 -11.50
CA VAL A 6 5.11 29.13 -10.88
C VAL A 6 6.51 29.41 -10.31
N ASP A 7 7.26 30.30 -10.96
CA ASP A 7 8.58 30.72 -10.52
C ASP A 7 8.50 31.56 -9.23
N GLU A 8 7.56 32.50 -9.13
CA GLU A 8 7.34 33.30 -7.92
C GLU A 8 6.93 32.45 -6.71
N ILE A 9 6.05 31.47 -6.90
CA ILE A 9 5.65 30.52 -5.86
C ILE A 9 6.85 29.69 -5.40
N SER A 10 7.66 29.20 -6.34
CA SER A 10 8.86 28.41 -6.05
C SER A 10 9.90 29.22 -5.28
N ASN A 11 10.10 30.49 -5.64
CA ASN A 11 11.03 31.41 -4.97
C ASN A 11 10.63 31.70 -3.54
N ARG A 12 9.35 31.98 -3.32
CA ARG A 12 8.83 32.22 -1.99
C ARG A 12 9.02 30.99 -1.08
N CYS A 13 8.75 29.79 -1.61
CA CYS A 13 8.96 28.54 -0.88
C CYS A 13 10.45 28.29 -0.58
N LEU A 14 11.35 28.52 -1.54
CA LEU A 14 12.80 28.35 -1.35
C LEU A 14 13.39 29.39 -0.39
N ALA A 15 12.95 30.65 -0.47
CA ALA A 15 13.40 31.72 0.43
C ALA A 15 12.97 31.45 1.88
N LEU A 16 11.72 31.02 2.09
CA LEU A 16 11.24 30.58 3.41
C LEU A 16 12.08 29.42 3.95
N TRP A 17 12.40 28.47 3.08
CA TRP A 17 13.20 27.31 3.45
C TRP A 17 14.65 27.68 3.81
N PHE A 18 15.32 28.55 3.06
CA PHE A 18 16.66 29.05 3.42
C PHE A 18 16.67 29.79 4.75
N LYS A 19 15.62 30.56 5.03
CA LYS A 19 15.46 31.28 6.29
C LYS A 19 15.33 30.32 7.48
N GLU A 20 14.56 29.24 7.33
CA GLU A 20 14.38 28.21 8.37
C GLU A 20 15.64 27.34 8.58
N ARG A 21 16.46 27.17 7.54
CA ARG A 21 17.62 26.25 7.47
C ARG A 21 18.98 26.94 7.49
N LYS A 22 19.06 28.16 8.01
CA LYS A 22 20.25 29.01 7.90
C LYS A 22 21.55 28.36 8.44
N GLN A 23 21.45 27.53 9.49
CA GLN A 23 22.60 26.82 10.05
C GLN A 23 23.14 25.73 9.10
N ASP A 24 22.25 24.91 8.52
CA ASP A 24 22.60 23.85 7.56
C ASP A 24 23.22 24.47 6.28
N LEU A 25 22.68 25.59 5.83
CA LEU A 25 23.16 26.35 4.69
C LEU A 25 24.59 26.85 4.91
N ASN A 26 24.89 27.40 6.08
CA ASN A 26 26.23 27.87 6.44
C ASN A 26 27.23 26.69 6.53
N GLU A 27 26.82 25.55 7.05
CA GLU A 27 27.66 24.36 7.12
C GLU A 27 28.02 23.84 5.72
N LEU A 28 27.06 23.82 4.80
CA LEU A 28 27.31 23.47 3.40
C LEU A 28 28.26 24.46 2.73
N ILE A 29 28.01 25.76 2.86
CA ILE A 29 28.89 26.81 2.31
C ILE A 29 30.32 26.63 2.83
N ASN A 30 30.50 26.21 4.08
CA ASN A 30 31.84 26.00 4.63
C ASN A 30 32.59 24.83 3.98
N ARG A 31 31.88 23.79 3.52
CA ARG A 31 32.45 22.58 2.90
C ARG A 31 32.73 22.71 1.40
N LEU A 32 32.18 23.72 0.74
CA LEU A 32 32.36 23.94 -0.69
C LEU A 32 33.74 24.55 -1.03
N GLU A 33 34.22 24.34 -2.25
CA GLU A 33 35.41 25.04 -2.75
C GLU A 33 35.10 26.52 -3.02
N ARG A 34 36.13 27.38 -3.00
CA ARG A 34 35.96 28.85 -3.09
C ARG A 34 35.07 29.30 -4.25
N LYS A 35 35.28 28.75 -5.44
CA LYS A 35 34.46 29.04 -6.64
C LYS A 35 32.99 28.64 -6.48
N GLN A 36 32.70 27.55 -5.76
CA GLN A 36 31.34 27.07 -5.52
C GLN A 36 30.62 27.89 -4.44
N LYS A 37 31.36 28.39 -3.43
CA LYS A 37 30.82 29.29 -2.40
C LYS A 37 30.28 30.57 -3.01
N ASP A 38 31.04 31.19 -3.91
CA ASP A 38 30.67 32.46 -4.52
C ASP A 38 29.36 32.33 -5.32
N VAL A 39 29.20 31.24 -6.08
CA VAL A 39 27.98 30.96 -6.85
C VAL A 39 26.79 30.65 -5.96
N LEU A 40 26.96 29.83 -4.92
CA LEU A 40 25.86 29.51 -4.00
C LEU A 40 25.41 30.75 -3.21
N CYS A 41 26.34 31.61 -2.79
CA CYS A 41 26.03 32.87 -2.11
C CYS A 41 25.24 33.83 -3.01
N GLU A 42 25.64 34.00 -4.27
CA GLU A 42 24.91 34.82 -5.23
C GLU A 42 23.52 34.23 -5.53
N PHE A 43 23.42 32.91 -5.63
CA PHE A 43 22.16 32.20 -5.79
C PHE A 43 21.19 32.45 -4.62
N ILE A 44 21.65 32.28 -3.37
CA ILE A 44 20.84 32.54 -2.17
C ILE A 44 20.33 33.97 -2.18
N LYS A 45 21.21 34.93 -2.48
CA LYS A 45 20.87 36.35 -2.56
C LYS A 45 19.79 36.63 -3.61
N LYS A 46 19.87 36.02 -4.80
CA LYS A 46 18.85 36.18 -5.86
C LYS A 46 17.51 35.57 -5.49
N VAL A 47 17.51 34.45 -4.78
CA VAL A 47 16.28 33.82 -4.25
C VAL A 47 15.65 34.69 -3.17
N GLU A 48 16.43 35.26 -2.25
CA GLU A 48 15.94 36.20 -1.23
C GLU A 48 15.41 37.51 -1.83
N GLU A 49 15.97 37.97 -2.95
CA GLU A 49 15.50 39.14 -3.72
C GLU A 49 14.26 38.86 -4.59
N ASN A 50 13.65 37.65 -4.55
CA ASN A 50 12.55 37.20 -5.41
C ASN A 50 12.84 37.29 -6.93
N ARG A 51 14.11 37.23 -7.34
CA ARG A 51 14.54 37.40 -8.74
C ARG A 51 15.10 36.11 -9.32
N TYR A 52 14.26 35.09 -9.42
CA TYR A 52 14.72 33.79 -9.89
C TYR A 52 14.17 33.43 -11.26
N SER A 53 15.11 33.08 -12.12
CA SER A 53 14.97 32.01 -13.10
C SER A 53 16.32 31.28 -13.03
N TYR A 54 16.31 29.97 -12.80
CA TYR A 54 17.52 29.16 -12.71
C TYR A 54 18.43 29.38 -13.93
N ASP A 55 17.81 29.50 -15.12
CA ASP A 55 18.51 29.80 -16.37
C ASP A 55 19.04 31.24 -16.43
N ARG A 56 18.36 32.23 -15.84
CA ARG A 56 18.88 33.62 -15.78
C ARG A 56 20.06 33.80 -14.84
N VAL A 57 20.11 33.13 -13.69
CA VAL A 57 21.29 33.20 -12.80
C VAL A 57 22.49 32.55 -13.47
N LEU A 58 22.28 31.41 -14.15
CA LEU A 58 23.31 30.74 -14.94
C LEU A 58 23.78 31.58 -16.14
N ASN A 59 22.87 32.29 -16.81
CA ASN A 59 23.23 33.20 -17.91
C ASN A 59 23.91 34.47 -17.40
N ASN A 60 23.53 35.00 -16.23
CA ASN A 60 24.16 36.18 -15.63
C ASN A 60 25.54 35.87 -15.03
N LEU A 61 25.85 34.60 -14.71
CA LEU A 61 27.21 34.18 -14.37
C LEU A 61 28.19 34.33 -15.54
N LYS A 62 27.70 34.22 -16.80
CA LYS A 62 28.49 34.56 -18.01
C LYS A 62 28.76 36.05 -18.14
N GLU A 63 27.83 36.90 -17.69
CA GLU A 63 27.94 38.35 -17.83
C GLU A 63 28.74 39.02 -16.70
N GLY A 64 28.73 38.44 -15.50
CA GLY A 64 29.39 39.00 -14.31
C GLY A 64 30.84 38.56 -14.09
N VAL A 65 31.25 37.38 -14.60
CA VAL A 65 32.59 36.84 -14.39
C VAL A 65 33.20 36.40 -15.72
N LYS A 66 34.00 37.29 -16.31
CA LYS A 66 34.60 37.20 -17.66
C LYS A 66 35.57 36.02 -17.90
N GLU A 67 35.61 34.99 -17.07
CA GLU A 67 36.71 34.01 -17.07
C GLU A 67 36.30 32.53 -17.00
N TYR A 68 35.01 32.17 -17.10
CA TYR A 68 34.62 30.75 -17.09
C TYR A 68 34.38 30.20 -18.49
N SER A 69 35.01 29.07 -18.79
CA SER A 69 34.70 28.25 -19.96
C SER A 69 33.34 27.56 -19.82
N ASP A 70 32.72 27.16 -20.94
CA ASP A 70 31.44 26.43 -20.91
C ASP A 70 31.52 25.12 -20.12
N MET A 71 32.71 24.51 -20.05
CA MET A 71 32.96 23.29 -19.27
C MET A 71 32.97 23.57 -17.76
N GLU A 72 33.59 24.66 -17.33
CA GLU A 72 33.55 25.10 -15.92
C GLU A 72 32.14 25.48 -15.47
N ILE A 73 31.34 26.07 -16.35
CA ILE A 73 29.93 26.38 -16.08
C ILE A 73 29.11 25.09 -15.91
N ALA A 74 29.36 24.07 -16.72
CA ALA A 74 28.70 22.77 -16.57
C ALA A 74 29.09 22.06 -15.26
N ASP A 75 30.36 22.10 -14.87
CA ASP A 75 30.84 21.54 -13.60
C ASP A 75 30.30 22.31 -12.39
N LEU A 76 30.19 23.64 -12.49
CA LEU A 76 29.55 24.49 -11.48
C LEU A 76 28.07 24.16 -11.35
N LYS A 77 27.36 23.97 -12.48
CA LYS A 77 25.95 23.57 -12.50
C LYS A 77 25.73 22.22 -11.82
N TYR A 78 26.58 21.23 -12.16
CA TYR A 78 26.55 19.91 -11.53
C TYR A 78 26.82 19.99 -10.03
N SER A 79 27.85 20.75 -9.64
CA SER A 79 28.23 20.93 -8.24
C SER A 79 27.15 21.63 -7.42
N LEU A 80 26.50 22.66 -7.99
CA LEU A 80 25.41 23.39 -7.34
C LEU A 80 24.16 22.50 -7.18
N ASP A 81 23.83 21.70 -8.20
CA ASP A 81 22.73 20.72 -8.13
C ASP A 81 23.01 19.66 -7.06
N VAL A 82 24.23 19.14 -6.99
CA VAL A 82 24.66 18.21 -5.92
C VAL A 82 24.58 18.87 -4.54
N ALA A 83 25.03 20.12 -4.40
CA ALA A 83 25.03 20.87 -3.15
C ALA A 83 23.59 21.13 -2.67
N LEU A 84 22.70 21.60 -3.55
CA LEU A 84 21.27 21.83 -3.25
C LEU A 84 20.55 20.52 -2.92
N ARG A 85 20.82 19.44 -3.64
CA ARG A 85 20.28 18.10 -3.32
C ARG A 85 20.74 17.62 -1.95
N ASN A 86 22.01 17.80 -1.61
CA ASN A 86 22.55 17.42 -0.30
C ASN A 86 21.92 18.26 0.82
N LEU A 87 21.71 19.56 0.58
CA LEU A 87 21.09 20.48 1.52
C LEU A 87 19.60 20.16 1.77
N LEU A 88 18.84 19.88 0.70
CA LEU A 88 17.43 19.46 0.78
C LEU A 88 17.25 18.11 1.51
N ARG A 89 18.34 17.35 1.67
CA ARG A 89 18.37 16.00 2.22
C ARG A 89 18.83 15.92 3.68
N MET A 90 19.27 17.01 4.34
CA MET A 90 20.01 16.91 5.61
C MET A 90 19.22 16.34 6.82
N ASP A 91 17.88 16.48 6.88
CA ASP A 91 17.07 15.84 7.93
C ASP A 91 16.56 14.44 7.56
N GLU A 92 16.33 14.18 6.28
CA GLU A 92 15.81 12.88 5.85
C GLU A 92 16.93 11.85 5.75
N VAL A 93 18.17 12.23 5.43
CA VAL A 93 19.30 11.30 5.26
C VAL A 93 19.60 10.49 6.52
N ARG A 94 19.46 11.07 7.71
CA ARG A 94 19.67 10.32 8.97
C ARG A 94 18.60 9.25 9.22
N LYS A 95 17.41 9.33 8.60
CA LYS A 95 16.37 8.28 8.64
C LYS A 95 16.34 7.40 7.39
N LEU A 96 16.90 7.87 6.28
CA LEU A 96 16.95 7.17 4.98
C LEU A 96 18.04 6.10 4.89
N ILE A 97 19.00 6.09 5.81
CA ILE A 97 20.12 5.13 5.78
C ILE A 97 19.62 3.67 5.97
N ASP A 98 18.45 3.42 6.56
CA ASP A 98 17.97 2.06 6.82
C ASP A 98 17.01 1.48 5.76
N ASP A 99 16.54 2.26 4.78
CA ASP A 99 15.69 1.74 3.70
C ASP A 99 16.48 1.56 2.38
N PRO A 100 16.80 0.31 1.99
CA PRO A 100 17.61 0.05 0.80
C PRO A 100 16.95 0.53 -0.50
N THR A 101 15.63 0.74 -0.55
CA THR A 101 14.94 1.29 -1.73
C THR A 101 15.23 2.77 -1.98
N LEU A 102 15.79 3.48 -1.00
CA LEU A 102 16.07 4.91 -1.11
C LEU A 102 17.57 5.20 -1.33
N ARG A 103 18.42 4.18 -1.16
CA ARG A 103 19.86 4.25 -1.46
C ARG A 103 20.17 4.31 -2.97
N THR A 104 19.21 3.95 -3.84
CA THR A 104 19.38 3.91 -5.31
C THR A 104 18.96 5.19 -6.04
N THR A 105 18.64 6.27 -5.33
CA THR A 105 17.90 7.44 -5.84
C THR A 105 18.48 8.11 -7.09
N LYS A 106 18.04 7.64 -8.27
CA LYS A 106 17.92 8.44 -9.48
C LYS A 106 16.56 9.16 -9.48
N PHE A 107 16.36 10.08 -10.44
CA PHE A 107 15.06 10.69 -10.68
C PHE A 107 14.02 9.60 -10.95
N ARG A 108 12.92 9.61 -10.20
CA ARG A 108 11.84 8.63 -10.36
C ARG A 108 10.84 9.14 -11.37
N ASP A 109 10.71 8.37 -12.45
CA ASP A 109 9.81 8.61 -13.56
C ASP A 109 8.48 7.85 -13.42
N TYR A 110 8.27 7.17 -12.28
CA TYR A 110 7.02 6.49 -11.94
C TYR A 110 6.46 6.92 -10.58
N TYR A 111 5.13 6.93 -10.51
CA TYR A 111 4.35 7.12 -9.30
C TYR A 111 3.26 6.05 -9.20
N THR A 112 2.67 5.90 -8.02
CA THR A 112 1.56 4.97 -7.82
C THR A 112 0.25 5.70 -7.61
N ILE A 113 -0.80 5.22 -8.28
CA ILE A 113 -2.19 5.56 -7.97
C ILE A 113 -2.77 4.40 -7.17
N ILE A 114 -3.31 4.69 -5.99
CA ILE A 114 -3.95 3.73 -5.10
C ILE A 114 -5.42 4.13 -4.98
N ARG A 115 -6.31 3.18 -5.26
CA ARG A 115 -7.74 3.30 -5.00
C ARG A 115 -8.18 2.15 -4.12
N GLY A 116 -8.96 2.42 -3.07
CA GLY A 116 -9.57 1.40 -2.23
C GLY A 116 -11.05 1.67 -2.00
N ASP A 117 -11.82 0.63 -1.75
CA ASP A 117 -13.29 0.69 -1.55
C ASP A 117 -13.74 -0.45 -0.62
N GLY A 118 -14.55 -0.08 0.37
CA GLY A 118 -15.04 -0.98 1.42
C GLY A 118 -15.96 -2.08 0.88
N ASP A 119 -15.63 -3.33 1.20
CA ASP A 119 -16.36 -4.45 0.63
C ASP A 119 -17.76 -4.58 1.24
N ASN A 120 -18.77 -4.65 0.37
CA ASN A 120 -20.15 -4.88 0.76
C ASN A 120 -20.72 -3.83 1.75
N MET A 121 -20.28 -2.57 1.67
CA MET A 121 -20.81 -1.52 2.55
C MET A 121 -22.33 -1.39 2.51
N GLY A 122 -22.96 -1.57 1.35
CA GLY A 122 -24.42 -1.61 1.26
C GLY A 122 -25.08 -2.79 2.01
N ARG A 123 -24.36 -3.89 2.28
CA ARG A 123 -24.82 -4.99 3.15
C ARG A 123 -24.64 -4.61 4.62
N VAL A 124 -23.49 -4.04 4.98
CA VAL A 124 -23.21 -3.54 6.33
C VAL A 124 -24.28 -2.54 6.76
N VAL A 125 -24.54 -1.51 5.96
CA VAL A 125 -25.56 -0.50 6.27
C VAL A 125 -26.94 -1.14 6.48
N ARG A 126 -27.25 -2.25 5.79
CA ARG A 126 -28.49 -3.02 5.94
C ARG A 126 -28.45 -4.06 7.07
N GLY A 127 -27.46 -4.04 7.96
CA GLY A 127 -27.34 -4.99 9.07
C GLY A 127 -27.02 -6.42 8.67
N ILE A 128 -26.47 -6.65 7.47
CA ILE A 128 -26.06 -7.96 6.96
C ILE A 128 -24.55 -8.08 7.14
N LEU A 129 -24.12 -8.82 8.16
CA LEU A 129 -22.72 -8.89 8.59
C LEU A 129 -22.02 -10.20 8.19
N GLY A 130 -22.74 -11.15 7.59
CA GLY A 130 -22.19 -12.45 7.20
C GLY A 130 -22.09 -13.46 8.35
N VAL A 131 -22.69 -13.16 9.50
CA VAL A 131 -22.85 -14.08 10.64
C VAL A 131 -24.33 -14.29 10.92
N LYS A 132 -24.68 -15.42 11.54
CA LYS A 132 -26.07 -15.63 11.97
C LYS A 132 -26.41 -14.73 13.15
N PRO A 133 -27.68 -14.32 13.30
CA PRO A 133 -28.14 -13.55 14.44
C PRO A 133 -27.77 -14.16 15.80
N GLU A 134 -27.96 -15.47 15.92
CA GLU A 134 -27.69 -16.24 17.12
C GLU A 134 -26.19 -16.16 17.49
N GLU A 135 -25.32 -16.39 16.50
CA GLU A 135 -23.87 -16.33 16.64
C GLU A 135 -23.39 -14.93 17.04
N TYR A 136 -23.97 -13.88 16.44
CA TYR A 136 -23.64 -12.50 16.78
C TYR A 136 -24.01 -12.16 18.22
N ILE A 137 -25.26 -12.45 18.62
CA ILE A 137 -25.74 -12.14 19.97
C ILE A 137 -24.96 -12.93 21.01
N GLU A 138 -24.70 -14.22 20.77
CA GLU A 138 -23.88 -15.05 21.65
C GLU A 138 -22.45 -14.53 21.79
N ALA A 139 -21.84 -14.07 20.69
CA ALA A 139 -20.53 -13.44 20.75
C ALA A 139 -20.54 -12.18 21.62
N VAL A 140 -21.55 -11.31 21.48
CA VAL A 140 -21.69 -10.11 22.32
C VAL A 140 -21.86 -10.50 23.78
N LEU A 141 -22.80 -11.39 24.10
CA LEU A 141 -23.07 -11.84 25.46
C LEU A 141 -21.85 -12.48 26.12
N LYS A 142 -21.14 -13.34 25.40
CA LYS A 142 -19.91 -13.96 25.89
C LYS A 142 -18.82 -12.95 26.25
N ASN A 143 -18.73 -11.84 25.52
CA ASN A 143 -17.73 -10.81 25.79
C ASN A 143 -18.12 -9.88 26.94
N ILE A 144 -19.42 -9.72 27.23
CA ILE A 144 -19.88 -8.88 28.34
C ILE A 144 -20.16 -9.66 29.62
N SER A 145 -20.39 -10.98 29.57
CA SER A 145 -20.87 -11.80 30.69
C SER A 145 -20.00 -11.74 31.94
N ASN A 146 -18.69 -11.55 31.79
CA ASN A 146 -17.75 -11.41 32.90
C ASN A 146 -17.90 -10.08 33.67
N PHE A 147 -18.64 -9.12 33.11
CA PHE A 147 -18.88 -7.79 33.68
C PHE A 147 -20.31 -7.62 34.21
N LEU A 148 -21.14 -8.67 34.12
CA LEU A 148 -22.54 -8.64 34.52
C LEU A 148 -22.74 -9.48 35.78
N ASP A 149 -23.58 -8.99 36.70
CA ASP A 149 -24.10 -9.81 37.79
C ASP A 149 -25.15 -10.83 37.28
N ASP A 150 -25.55 -11.76 38.14
CA ASP A 150 -26.43 -12.86 37.75
C ASP A 150 -27.86 -12.41 37.44
N GLU A 151 -28.32 -11.30 38.02
CA GLU A 151 -29.63 -10.72 37.74
C GLU A 151 -29.66 -10.09 36.33
N ILE A 152 -28.63 -9.30 36.00
CA ILE A 152 -28.47 -8.69 34.69
C ILE A 152 -28.25 -9.77 33.62
N LYS A 153 -27.49 -10.83 33.89
CA LYS A 153 -27.35 -11.97 32.96
C LYS A 153 -28.71 -12.58 32.60
N LYS A 154 -29.58 -12.80 33.59
CA LYS A 154 -30.92 -13.35 33.34
C LYS A 154 -31.74 -12.42 32.44
N PHE A 155 -31.69 -11.11 32.71
CA PHE A 155 -32.34 -10.11 31.86
C PHE A 155 -31.80 -10.12 30.42
N TYR A 156 -30.48 -10.26 30.23
CA TYR A 156 -29.88 -10.36 28.90
C TYR A 156 -30.29 -11.62 28.14
N GLU A 157 -30.45 -12.75 28.81
CA GLU A 157 -30.98 -13.98 28.18
C GLU A 157 -32.45 -13.82 27.75
N GLU A 158 -33.28 -13.15 28.55
CA GLU A 158 -34.65 -12.79 28.16
C GLU A 158 -34.67 -11.84 26.95
N LEU A 159 -33.77 -10.86 26.93
CA LEU A 159 -33.58 -9.94 25.80
C LEU A 159 -33.11 -10.68 24.54
N LYS A 160 -32.12 -11.59 24.65
CA LYS A 160 -31.64 -12.45 23.56
C LYS A 160 -32.82 -13.18 22.92
N ASN A 161 -33.62 -13.88 23.73
CA ASN A 161 -34.76 -14.64 23.26
C ASN A 161 -35.79 -13.75 22.55
N SER A 162 -36.02 -12.55 23.06
CA SER A 162 -36.93 -11.57 22.46
C SER A 162 -36.42 -11.05 21.11
N ILE A 163 -35.13 -10.69 21.02
CA ILE A 163 -34.48 -10.26 19.78
C ILE A 163 -34.54 -11.38 18.74
N LEU A 164 -34.20 -12.61 19.11
CA LEU A 164 -34.24 -13.76 18.21
C LEU A 164 -35.65 -14.03 17.67
N ARG A 165 -36.70 -13.88 18.49
CA ARG A 165 -38.09 -14.00 18.02
C ARG A 165 -38.42 -12.94 16.97
N ILE A 166 -38.04 -11.68 17.20
CA ILE A 166 -38.26 -10.59 16.24
C ILE A 166 -37.49 -10.86 14.95
N MET A 167 -36.22 -11.25 15.05
CA MET A 167 -35.38 -11.53 13.89
C MET A 167 -35.89 -12.71 13.09
N ASN A 168 -36.34 -13.79 13.74
CA ASN A 168 -36.96 -14.93 13.06
C ASN A 168 -38.27 -14.56 12.37
N ALA A 169 -39.05 -13.63 12.92
CA ALA A 169 -40.23 -13.10 12.26
C ALA A 169 -39.86 -12.26 11.02
N LEU A 170 -38.88 -11.35 11.14
CA LEU A 170 -38.41 -10.51 10.05
C LEU A 170 -37.81 -11.34 8.91
N ARG A 171 -37.03 -12.38 9.22
CA ARG A 171 -36.39 -13.25 8.23
C ARG A 171 -37.35 -14.12 7.42
N LYS A 172 -38.65 -14.13 7.74
CA LYS A 172 -39.69 -14.72 6.88
C LYS A 172 -39.92 -13.92 5.61
N ASP A 173 -39.59 -12.63 5.62
CA ASP A 173 -39.55 -11.80 4.41
C ASP A 173 -38.23 -12.04 3.66
N ASP A 174 -38.31 -12.37 2.37
CA ASP A 174 -37.15 -12.59 1.50
C ASP A 174 -36.16 -11.41 1.50
N LYS A 175 -36.63 -10.18 1.72
CA LYS A 175 -35.77 -8.98 1.79
C LYS A 175 -34.92 -8.94 3.06
N CYS A 176 -35.35 -9.61 4.12
CA CYS A 176 -34.70 -9.60 5.44
C CYS A 176 -34.09 -10.95 5.82
N LYS A 177 -34.15 -11.97 4.96
CA LYS A 177 -33.68 -13.34 5.24
C LYS A 177 -32.22 -13.44 5.70
N ASP A 178 -31.37 -12.54 5.19
CA ASP A 178 -29.92 -12.51 5.42
C ASP A 178 -29.52 -11.55 6.56
N LEU A 179 -30.48 -10.96 7.27
CA LEU A 179 -30.23 -9.99 8.32
C LEU A 179 -29.46 -10.63 9.50
N SER A 180 -28.36 -10.01 9.91
CA SER A 180 -27.55 -10.43 11.05
C SER A 180 -27.90 -9.68 12.34
N ILE A 181 -28.40 -8.45 12.23
CA ILE A 181 -28.76 -7.60 13.37
C ILE A 181 -29.97 -6.71 13.08
N ILE A 182 -30.66 -6.24 14.11
CA ILE A 182 -31.71 -5.22 13.97
C ILE A 182 -31.05 -3.85 13.77
N ILE A 183 -31.45 -3.14 12.72
CA ILE A 183 -30.92 -1.81 12.39
C ILE A 183 -31.59 -0.75 13.29
N SER A 184 -30.79 0.19 13.79
CA SER A 184 -31.26 1.36 14.54
C SER A 184 -30.48 2.61 14.14
N PRO A 185 -30.98 3.84 14.45
CA PRO A 185 -30.20 5.07 14.25
C PRO A 185 -28.84 5.02 14.97
N SER A 186 -28.76 4.39 16.14
CA SER A 186 -27.51 4.19 16.88
C SER A 186 -26.52 3.29 16.13
N TYR A 187 -27.02 2.27 15.41
CA TYR A 187 -26.20 1.43 14.54
C TYR A 187 -25.59 2.22 13.37
N HIS A 188 -26.39 3.04 12.69
CA HIS A 188 -25.87 3.90 11.62
C HIS A 188 -24.87 4.94 12.13
N SER A 189 -25.12 5.48 13.33
CA SER A 189 -24.20 6.41 14.00
C SER A 189 -22.86 5.74 14.31
N SER A 190 -22.85 4.48 14.76
CA SER A 190 -21.61 3.75 15.04
C SER A 190 -20.82 3.41 13.78
N ILE A 191 -21.49 3.00 12.70
CA ILE A 191 -20.85 2.82 11.37
C ILE A 191 -20.20 4.14 10.91
N SER A 192 -20.95 5.23 10.98
CA SER A 192 -20.47 6.55 10.54
C SER A 192 -19.24 6.99 11.35
N ALA A 193 -19.27 6.82 12.67
CA ALA A 193 -18.13 7.10 13.53
C ALA A 193 -16.90 6.24 13.19
N SER A 194 -17.11 4.96 12.87
CA SER A 194 -16.06 4.04 12.45
C SER A 194 -15.40 4.46 11.13
N LEU A 195 -16.20 4.86 10.14
CA LEU A 195 -15.72 5.35 8.85
C LEU A 195 -14.92 6.65 9.01
N MET A 196 -15.40 7.59 9.83
CA MET A 196 -14.67 8.83 10.15
C MET A 196 -13.32 8.53 10.83
N ALA A 197 -13.30 7.63 11.82
CA ALA A 197 -12.07 7.22 12.49
C ALA A 197 -11.08 6.56 11.52
N THR A 198 -11.58 5.70 10.62
CA THR A 198 -10.80 5.05 9.57
C THR A 198 -10.21 6.07 8.60
N SER A 199 -11.01 7.01 8.10
CA SER A 199 -10.58 8.09 7.20
C SER A 199 -9.40 8.88 7.79
N ILE A 200 -9.51 9.31 9.05
CA ILE A 200 -8.45 10.06 9.74
C ILE A 200 -7.16 9.22 9.87
N LYS A 201 -7.28 7.95 10.25
CA LYS A 201 -6.12 7.06 10.37
C LYS A 201 -5.46 6.78 9.02
N ASP A 202 -6.26 6.65 7.95
CA ASP A 202 -5.76 6.43 6.60
C ASP A 202 -5.01 7.64 6.07
N ILE A 203 -5.54 8.85 6.27
CA ILE A 203 -4.83 10.10 5.94
C ILE A 203 -3.47 10.13 6.64
N ARG A 204 -3.41 9.75 7.92
CA ARG A 204 -2.15 9.69 8.67
C ARG A 204 -1.20 8.63 8.11
N ALA A 205 -1.69 7.44 7.78
CA ALA A 205 -0.87 6.36 7.21
C ALA A 205 -0.29 6.73 5.85
N ILE A 206 -1.11 7.32 4.96
CA ILE A 206 -0.68 7.78 3.64
C ILE A 206 0.39 8.87 3.76
N LYS A 207 0.15 9.90 4.58
CA LYS A 207 1.11 10.99 4.80
C LYS A 207 2.42 10.52 5.43
N ARG A 208 2.37 9.59 6.39
CA ARG A 208 3.57 9.00 7.02
C ARG A 208 4.46 8.32 5.97
N ASN A 209 3.85 7.69 4.99
CA ASN A 209 4.50 7.04 3.86
C ASN A 209 4.75 7.98 2.67
N LYS A 210 4.75 9.30 2.90
CA LYS A 210 5.04 10.34 1.90
C LYS A 210 4.08 10.34 0.70
N GLY A 211 2.90 9.73 0.84
CA GLY A 211 1.84 9.79 -0.15
C GLY A 211 1.02 11.08 -0.05
N LEU A 212 0.35 11.40 -1.15
CA LEU A 212 -0.63 12.47 -1.26
C LEU A 212 -2.04 11.89 -1.22
N VAL A 213 -2.87 12.36 -0.30
CA VAL A 213 -4.29 11.99 -0.26
C VAL A 213 -5.06 12.85 -1.24
N ILE A 214 -5.78 12.23 -2.17
CA ILE A 214 -6.76 12.89 -3.04
C ILE A 214 -8.15 12.85 -2.37
N TYR A 215 -8.53 11.68 -1.85
CA TYR A 215 -9.82 11.45 -1.21
C TYR A 215 -9.72 10.38 -0.13
N SER A 216 -10.51 10.55 0.95
CA SER A 216 -10.65 9.55 2.03
C SER A 216 -12.02 9.65 2.69
N GLY A 217 -12.95 8.81 2.28
CA GLY A 217 -14.32 8.71 2.81
C GLY A 217 -14.47 7.75 3.99
N GLY A 218 -13.42 6.98 4.31
CA GLY A 218 -13.42 5.92 5.30
C GLY A 218 -13.52 4.55 4.66
N ASP A 219 -14.56 4.33 3.85
CA ASP A 219 -14.68 3.15 2.99
C ASP A 219 -13.83 3.30 1.73
N ASP A 220 -13.94 4.45 1.08
CA ASP A 220 -13.25 4.80 -0.15
C ASP A 220 -11.96 5.59 0.13
N ILE A 221 -10.90 5.25 -0.59
CA ILE A 221 -9.65 6.01 -0.57
C ILE A 221 -9.11 6.21 -1.99
N ILE A 222 -8.52 7.39 -2.24
CA ILE A 222 -7.74 7.67 -3.44
C ILE A 222 -6.46 8.39 -3.00
N ALA A 223 -5.31 7.85 -3.36
CA ALA A 223 -4.02 8.42 -3.03
C ALA A 223 -3.02 8.29 -4.18
N LEU A 224 -2.09 9.24 -4.22
CA LEU A 224 -0.85 9.10 -4.97
C LEU A 224 0.26 8.74 -4.00
N ALA A 225 1.19 7.89 -4.42
CA ALA A 225 2.29 7.46 -3.56
C ALA A 225 3.60 7.33 -4.34
N PRO A 226 4.75 7.50 -3.66
CA PRO A 226 6.00 6.94 -4.12
C PRO A 226 5.86 5.44 -4.32
N THR A 227 6.43 4.95 -5.41
CA THR A 227 6.29 3.57 -5.88
C THR A 227 6.68 2.52 -4.84
N GLU A 228 7.69 2.81 -4.02
CA GLU A 228 8.28 1.90 -3.02
C GLU A 228 7.43 1.84 -1.75
N LYS A 229 6.60 2.87 -1.53
CA LYS A 229 5.73 3.02 -0.36
C LYS A 229 4.30 2.60 -0.62
N ALA A 230 3.97 2.25 -1.87
CA ALA A 230 2.63 1.81 -2.25
C ALA A 230 2.13 0.65 -1.39
N LEU A 231 2.92 -0.42 -1.29
CA LEU A 231 2.55 -1.60 -0.49
C LEU A 231 2.40 -1.29 1.00
N ASP A 232 3.26 -0.43 1.57
CA ASP A 232 3.15 -0.01 2.96
C ASP A 232 1.84 0.73 3.23
N ILE A 233 1.46 1.64 2.33
CA ILE A 233 0.19 2.37 2.42
C ILE A 233 -0.99 1.40 2.37
N ILE A 234 -0.99 0.44 1.46
CA ILE A 234 -2.09 -0.53 1.35
C ILE A 234 -2.19 -1.39 2.61
N ILE A 235 -1.06 -1.90 3.11
CA ILE A 235 -1.01 -2.72 4.32
C ILE A 235 -1.51 -1.91 5.52
N ASP A 236 -0.98 -0.70 5.73
CA ASP A 236 -1.34 0.16 6.85
C ASP A 236 -2.84 0.51 6.82
N THR A 237 -3.32 0.95 5.66
CA THR A 237 -4.70 1.40 5.52
C THR A 237 -5.70 0.24 5.58
N ARG A 238 -5.31 -0.96 5.12
CA ARG A 238 -6.11 -2.19 5.30
C ARG A 238 -6.19 -2.62 6.77
N LYS A 239 -5.10 -2.49 7.53
CA LYS A 239 -5.10 -2.75 8.98
C LYS A 239 -5.93 -1.72 9.74
N ASN A 240 -5.84 -0.44 9.35
CA ASN A 240 -6.66 0.62 9.92
C ASN A 240 -8.15 0.34 9.78
N TYR A 241 -8.60 -0.17 8.62
CA TYR A 241 -10.01 -0.49 8.34
C TYR A 241 -10.63 -1.45 9.37
N TRP A 242 -9.82 -2.38 9.89
CA TRP A 242 -10.21 -3.31 10.95
C TRP A 242 -9.70 -2.94 12.34
N ALA A 243 -9.02 -1.81 12.47
CA ALA A 243 -8.22 -1.46 13.66
C ALA A 243 -7.41 -2.68 14.18
N PHE A 244 -6.75 -3.37 13.25
CA PHE A 244 -5.99 -4.58 13.52
C PHE A 244 -4.72 -4.28 14.33
N GLY A 245 -4.30 -5.21 15.21
CA GLY A 245 -3.14 -5.07 16.09
C GLY A 245 -3.52 -4.72 17.53
N GLU A 246 -2.81 -3.75 18.14
CA GLU A 246 -3.00 -3.34 19.55
C GLU A 246 -4.41 -2.83 19.87
N ASP A 247 -5.07 -2.31 18.84
CA ASP A 247 -6.41 -1.75 18.88
C ASP A 247 -7.50 -2.83 18.92
N LYS A 248 -7.18 -4.08 18.53
CA LYS A 248 -8.04 -5.28 18.63
C LYS A 248 -9.48 -5.06 18.13
N GLY A 249 -9.65 -4.37 17.00
CA GLY A 249 -10.99 -4.11 16.44
C GLY A 249 -11.64 -2.82 16.93
N PHE A 250 -10.92 -1.97 17.67
CA PHE A 250 -11.41 -0.68 18.15
C PHE A 250 -10.41 0.43 17.88
N HIS A 251 -10.83 1.52 17.22
CA HIS A 251 -10.03 2.72 17.09
C HIS A 251 -9.92 3.42 18.45
N LYS A 252 -8.70 3.44 19.00
CA LYS A 252 -8.39 4.10 20.28
C LYS A 252 -7.72 5.44 20.03
N PHE A 253 -8.23 6.50 20.63
CA PHE A 253 -7.62 7.82 20.61
C PHE A 253 -7.15 8.19 22.02
N MET A 254 -5.83 8.09 22.25
CA MET A 254 -5.21 8.21 23.58
C MET A 254 -5.47 9.56 24.26
N ARG A 255 -5.51 10.65 23.49
CA ARG A 255 -5.93 11.96 24.01
C ARG A 255 -7.46 12.00 24.05
N GLY A 256 -8.03 11.71 25.22
CA GLY A 256 -9.47 11.81 25.49
C GLY A 256 -10.18 10.48 25.76
N GLY A 257 -9.49 9.34 25.70
CA GLY A 257 -10.08 8.04 26.03
C GLY A 257 -11.19 7.57 25.09
N LEU A 258 -11.27 8.14 23.89
CA LEU A 258 -12.31 7.81 22.91
C LEU A 258 -12.01 6.46 22.26
N ILE A 259 -13.01 5.56 22.31
CA ILE A 259 -12.96 4.21 21.74
C ILE A 259 -14.13 4.08 20.76
N ILE A 260 -13.82 3.77 19.50
CA ILE A 260 -14.81 3.59 18.43
C ILE A 260 -14.64 2.19 17.83
N PRO A 261 -15.70 1.39 17.66
CA PRO A 261 -15.60 0.07 17.02
C PRO A 261 -15.18 0.19 15.55
N ALA A 262 -14.37 -0.74 15.06
CA ALA A 262 -13.96 -0.82 13.66
C ALA A 262 -14.96 -1.64 12.81
N LEU A 263 -14.94 -1.45 11.49
CA LEU A 263 -15.77 -2.21 10.55
C LEU A 263 -15.15 -3.57 10.22
N VAL A 264 -15.22 -4.51 11.17
CA VAL A 264 -14.59 -5.84 11.05
C VAL A 264 -15.37 -6.87 10.22
N ALA A 265 -16.61 -6.55 9.81
CA ALA A 265 -17.49 -7.54 9.16
C ALA A 265 -17.04 -7.95 7.75
N TYR A 266 -16.51 -7.01 6.97
CA TYR A 266 -15.99 -7.25 5.62
C TYR A 266 -14.66 -6.53 5.44
N GLY A 267 -13.91 -6.92 4.42
CA GLY A 267 -12.61 -6.34 4.09
C GLY A 267 -12.69 -5.04 3.29
N ARG A 268 -11.56 -4.67 2.69
CA ARG A 268 -11.47 -3.53 1.79
C ARG A 268 -10.61 -3.93 0.59
N SER A 269 -11.14 -3.75 -0.62
CA SER A 269 -10.44 -4.10 -1.86
C SER A 269 -9.69 -2.92 -2.44
N TYR A 270 -8.64 -3.18 -3.23
CA TYR A 270 -7.75 -2.14 -3.78
C TYR A 270 -7.42 -2.36 -5.26
N GLY A 271 -7.39 -1.26 -6.01
CA GLY A 271 -6.77 -1.16 -7.33
C GLY A 271 -5.50 -0.32 -7.25
N VAL A 272 -4.41 -0.81 -7.83
CA VAL A 272 -3.10 -0.16 -7.75
C VAL A 272 -2.42 -0.10 -9.10
N ARG A 273 -2.04 1.10 -9.52
CA ARG A 273 -1.40 1.35 -10.81
C ARG A 273 -0.07 2.04 -10.62
N TYR A 274 0.99 1.43 -11.10
CA TYR A 274 2.31 2.06 -11.23
C TYR A 274 2.42 2.75 -12.60
N ALA A 275 2.23 4.06 -12.63
CA ALA A 275 2.15 4.88 -13.83
C ALA A 275 3.42 5.70 -14.03
N HIS A 276 3.82 5.89 -15.29
CA HIS A 276 4.92 6.80 -15.62
C HIS A 276 4.44 8.26 -15.56
N ILE A 277 5.28 9.21 -15.15
CA ILE A 277 4.86 10.62 -14.96
C ILE A 277 4.34 11.29 -16.23
N MET A 278 4.80 10.82 -17.40
CA MET A 278 4.41 11.36 -18.71
C MET A 278 3.15 10.69 -19.27
N ASP A 279 2.64 9.64 -18.64
CA ASP A 279 1.44 8.96 -19.14
C ASP A 279 0.19 9.78 -18.73
N PRO A 280 -0.85 9.89 -19.58
CA PRO A 280 -2.02 10.71 -19.29
C PRO A 280 -2.76 10.24 -18.03
N MET A 281 -2.78 11.09 -16.99
CA MET A 281 -3.36 10.75 -15.67
C MET A 281 -4.80 10.24 -15.75
N GLN A 282 -5.61 10.79 -16.66
CA GLN A 282 -7.00 10.35 -16.85
C GLN A 282 -7.10 8.85 -17.24
N SER A 283 -6.21 8.38 -18.11
CA SER A 283 -6.16 6.97 -18.52
C SER A 283 -5.68 6.09 -17.37
N GLU A 284 -4.68 6.53 -16.62
CA GLU A 284 -4.13 5.79 -15.49
C GLU A 284 -5.14 5.66 -14.33
N ILE A 285 -5.95 6.69 -14.08
CA ILE A 285 -7.07 6.64 -13.12
C ILE A 285 -8.16 5.66 -13.57
N ARG A 286 -8.50 5.65 -14.88
CA ARG A 286 -9.47 4.68 -15.42
C ARG A 286 -8.98 3.25 -15.23
N ILE A 287 -7.72 2.97 -15.55
CA ILE A 287 -7.11 1.65 -15.34
C ILE A 287 -7.16 1.27 -13.87
N THR A 288 -6.76 2.18 -12.97
CA THR A 288 -6.84 1.93 -11.51
C THR A 288 -8.26 1.57 -11.06
N SER A 289 -9.28 2.18 -11.66
CA SER A 289 -10.68 1.90 -11.37
C SER A 289 -11.08 0.49 -11.84
N THR A 290 -10.70 0.11 -13.07
CA THR A 290 -10.90 -1.25 -13.57
C THR A 290 -10.19 -2.30 -12.70
N LEU A 291 -8.99 -2.00 -12.21
CA LEU A 291 -8.28 -2.88 -11.27
C LEU A 291 -9.05 -3.04 -9.96
N LEU A 292 -9.61 -1.97 -9.41
CA LEU A 292 -10.43 -2.06 -8.20
C LEU A 292 -11.68 -2.92 -8.44
N ASP A 293 -12.40 -2.72 -9.54
CA ASP A 293 -13.57 -3.54 -9.89
C ASP A 293 -13.17 -5.02 -9.99
N THR A 294 -12.04 -5.27 -10.64
CA THR A 294 -11.44 -6.60 -10.77
C THR A 294 -11.10 -7.22 -9.42
N ALA A 295 -10.60 -6.43 -8.46
CA ALA A 295 -10.37 -6.89 -7.09
C ALA A 295 -11.70 -7.19 -6.37
N LYS A 296 -12.74 -6.37 -6.57
CA LYS A 296 -14.08 -6.58 -5.99
C LYS A 296 -14.84 -7.76 -6.60
N ASP A 297 -14.45 -8.22 -7.77
CA ASP A 297 -14.99 -9.42 -8.42
C ASP A 297 -14.25 -10.71 -8.02
N SER A 298 -13.20 -10.59 -7.20
CA SER A 298 -12.37 -11.73 -6.79
C SER A 298 -13.14 -12.75 -5.94
N LEU A 299 -12.96 -14.03 -6.29
CA LEU A 299 -13.43 -15.18 -5.51
C LEU A 299 -12.29 -16.19 -5.34
N TRP A 300 -11.61 -16.13 -4.20
CA TRP A 300 -10.56 -17.06 -3.83
C TRP A 300 -11.16 -18.36 -3.34
N THR A 301 -10.83 -19.47 -3.99
CA THR A 301 -11.30 -20.80 -3.63
C THR A 301 -10.11 -21.67 -3.24
N SER A 302 -10.25 -22.39 -2.14
CA SER A 302 -9.27 -23.38 -1.69
C SER A 302 -9.46 -24.70 -2.44
N LEU A 303 -8.38 -25.24 -3.00
CA LEU A 303 -8.31 -26.55 -3.65
C LEU A 303 -8.47 -27.72 -2.67
N LYS A 304 -8.26 -27.46 -1.36
CA LYS A 304 -8.24 -28.49 -0.32
C LYS A 304 -9.62 -28.73 0.28
N ASP A 305 -10.32 -27.66 0.64
CA ASP A 305 -11.58 -27.70 1.40
C ASP A 305 -12.74 -26.96 0.71
N ASN A 306 -12.53 -26.42 -0.49
CA ASN A 306 -13.50 -25.61 -1.24
C ASN A 306 -14.02 -24.39 -0.46
N SER A 307 -13.32 -23.95 0.59
CA SER A 307 -13.62 -22.70 1.26
C SER A 307 -13.46 -21.52 0.28
N ARG A 308 -14.32 -20.51 0.43
CA ARG A 308 -14.40 -19.38 -0.49
C ARG A 308 -14.28 -18.06 0.25
N ILE A 309 -13.39 -17.20 -0.24
CA ILE A 309 -13.20 -15.83 0.24
C ILE A 309 -13.52 -14.91 -0.94
N ARG A 310 -14.49 -14.02 -0.76
CA ARG A 310 -14.93 -13.07 -1.79
C ARG A 310 -14.39 -11.69 -1.48
N LYS A 311 -13.94 -10.97 -2.51
CA LYS A 311 -13.38 -9.61 -2.41
C LYS A 311 -12.14 -9.59 -1.51
N ASP A 312 -11.97 -8.56 -0.69
CA ASP A 312 -10.83 -8.29 0.18
C ASP A 312 -9.52 -8.60 -0.52
N SER A 313 -9.39 -8.01 -1.71
CA SER A 313 -8.36 -8.35 -2.67
C SER A 313 -7.70 -7.09 -3.19
N ILE A 314 -6.54 -7.28 -3.79
CA ILE A 314 -5.80 -6.24 -4.47
C ILE A 314 -5.52 -6.68 -5.90
N ALA A 315 -5.72 -5.77 -6.85
CA ALA A 315 -5.27 -5.91 -8.22
C ALA A 315 -4.23 -4.82 -8.53
N ILE A 316 -3.07 -5.23 -9.02
CA ILE A 316 -1.90 -4.38 -9.22
C ILE A 316 -1.50 -4.46 -10.68
N SER A 317 -1.14 -3.35 -11.30
CA SER A 317 -0.54 -3.35 -12.63
C SER A 317 0.64 -2.40 -12.79
N TYR A 318 1.55 -2.79 -13.68
CA TYR A 318 2.73 -2.05 -14.07
C TYR A 318 2.94 -2.13 -15.58
N GLY A 319 3.43 -1.05 -16.19
CA GLY A 319 3.59 -0.93 -17.64
C GLY A 319 3.26 0.47 -18.12
N ARG A 320 3.31 0.69 -19.45
CA ARG A 320 2.92 1.95 -20.09
C ARG A 320 1.78 1.68 -21.06
N VAL A 321 0.75 2.51 -21.03
CA VAL A 321 -0.37 2.44 -22.01
C VAL A 321 0.13 2.74 -23.42
N SER A 322 1.12 3.62 -23.54
CA SER A 322 1.66 4.08 -24.82
C SER A 322 2.55 3.06 -25.53
N THR A 323 2.90 1.96 -24.87
CA THR A 323 3.72 0.90 -25.46
C THR A 323 2.86 -0.32 -25.68
N GLU A 324 2.90 -0.92 -26.87
CA GLU A 324 2.20 -2.19 -27.20
C GLU A 324 2.69 -3.40 -26.36
N ARG A 325 3.57 -3.19 -25.38
CA ARG A 325 4.01 -4.22 -24.45
C ARG A 325 2.88 -4.57 -23.48
N SER A 326 2.70 -5.86 -23.24
CA SER A 326 1.75 -6.38 -22.25
C SER A 326 1.98 -5.74 -20.89
N MET A 327 0.93 -5.17 -20.29
CA MET A 327 0.96 -4.73 -18.91
C MET A 327 1.16 -5.93 -18.00
N LEU A 328 2.07 -5.81 -17.04
CA LEU A 328 2.17 -6.80 -15.96
C LEU A 328 1.00 -6.57 -15.00
N TYR A 329 0.42 -7.67 -14.55
CA TYR A 329 -0.77 -7.68 -13.73
C TYR A 329 -0.64 -8.76 -12.66
N ALA A 330 -1.05 -8.45 -11.44
CA ALA A 330 -1.10 -9.39 -10.33
C ALA A 330 -2.36 -9.16 -9.48
N ARG A 331 -2.96 -10.23 -8.99
CA ARG A 331 -4.14 -10.21 -8.13
C ARG A 331 -3.88 -11.04 -6.88
N LEU A 332 -4.11 -10.50 -5.69
CA LEU A 332 -3.84 -11.19 -4.43
C LEU A 332 -4.96 -10.95 -3.41
N PRO A 333 -5.25 -11.91 -2.51
CA PRO A 333 -6.08 -11.66 -1.34
C PRO A 333 -5.29 -10.82 -0.32
N LEU A 334 -5.97 -9.92 0.37
CA LEU A 334 -5.39 -9.11 1.44
C LEU A 334 -5.49 -9.78 2.81
N TYR A 335 -6.40 -10.74 2.96
CA TYR A 335 -6.53 -11.53 4.18
C TYR A 335 -6.85 -12.97 3.80
N ILE A 336 -5.94 -13.88 4.15
CA ILE A 336 -6.08 -15.31 3.89
C ILE A 336 -5.49 -16.11 5.04
N ALA A 337 -5.96 -17.35 5.22
CA ALA A 337 -5.45 -18.27 6.22
C ALA A 337 -5.46 -17.76 7.68
N LYS A 338 -6.28 -16.74 8.00
CA LYS A 338 -6.31 -16.05 9.31
C LYS A 338 -5.00 -15.37 9.71
N GLU A 339 -4.18 -15.03 8.71
CA GLU A 339 -2.96 -14.25 8.88
C GLU A 339 -3.25 -12.76 9.12
N GLU A 340 -2.22 -11.96 9.34
CA GLU A 340 -2.35 -10.51 9.38
C GLU A 340 -2.81 -9.92 8.02
N PRO A 341 -3.70 -8.90 8.01
CA PRO A 341 -4.04 -8.20 6.77
C PRO A 341 -2.79 -7.65 6.05
N GLY A 342 -2.61 -8.04 4.79
CA GLY A 342 -1.47 -7.67 3.96
C GLY A 342 -0.23 -8.55 4.15
N ALA A 343 -0.31 -9.69 4.85
CA ALA A 343 0.82 -10.59 5.08
C ALA A 343 1.52 -11.00 3.77
N LEU A 344 0.76 -11.36 2.74
CA LEU A 344 1.31 -11.75 1.43
C LEU A 344 2.01 -10.59 0.73
N LEU A 345 1.50 -9.37 0.84
CA LEU A 345 2.15 -8.18 0.31
C LEU A 345 3.47 -7.90 1.03
N LYS A 346 3.47 -8.03 2.37
CA LYS A 346 4.67 -7.89 3.20
C LYS A 346 5.71 -8.94 2.82
N PHE A 347 5.29 -10.17 2.59
CA PHE A 347 6.15 -11.26 2.13
C PHE A 347 6.78 -10.98 0.77
N SER A 348 5.98 -10.62 -0.25
CA SER A 348 6.50 -10.25 -1.58
C SER A 348 7.44 -9.04 -1.51
N LYS A 349 7.13 -8.06 -0.65
CA LYS A 349 8.00 -6.91 -0.40
C LYS A 349 9.33 -7.32 0.23
N ASN A 350 9.31 -8.26 1.18
CA ASN A 350 10.54 -8.79 1.80
C ASN A 350 11.41 -9.54 0.79
N ILE A 351 10.81 -10.33 -0.11
CA ILE A 351 11.55 -10.95 -1.22
C ILE A 351 12.22 -9.87 -2.05
N TRP A 352 11.47 -8.84 -2.46
CA TRP A 352 12.00 -7.73 -3.25
C TRP A 352 13.12 -6.98 -2.53
N TYR A 353 13.01 -6.72 -1.22
CA TYR A 353 14.08 -6.11 -0.44
C TYR A 353 15.34 -6.96 -0.39
N ASN A 354 15.20 -8.28 -0.20
CA ASN A 354 16.33 -9.19 -0.26
C ASN A 354 16.96 -9.24 -1.65
N MET A 355 16.16 -9.08 -2.71
CA MET A 355 16.69 -8.91 -4.07
C MET A 355 17.54 -7.64 -4.16
N LEU A 356 17.03 -6.50 -3.67
CA LEU A 356 17.74 -5.22 -3.69
C LEU A 356 19.06 -5.26 -2.90
N ASN A 357 19.09 -6.02 -1.80
CA ASN A 357 20.28 -6.22 -0.98
C ASN A 357 21.27 -7.26 -1.56
N GLY A 358 20.97 -7.87 -2.71
CA GLY A 358 21.82 -8.89 -3.33
C GLY A 358 21.81 -10.24 -2.62
N VAL A 359 20.92 -10.46 -1.64
CA VAL A 359 20.73 -11.75 -0.97
C VAL A 359 20.03 -12.73 -1.90
N ILE A 360 19.01 -12.25 -2.61
CA ILE A 360 18.27 -13.00 -3.64
C ILE A 360 18.62 -12.43 -5.01
N SER A 361 18.80 -13.29 -6.01
CA SER A 361 19.04 -12.90 -7.39
C SER A 361 17.87 -12.10 -7.97
N MET A 362 18.19 -11.07 -8.74
CA MET A 362 17.22 -10.27 -9.50
C MET A 362 16.52 -11.06 -10.63
N ASN A 363 16.98 -12.28 -10.90
CA ASN A 363 16.39 -13.19 -11.89
C ASN A 363 15.36 -14.16 -11.29
N LEU A 364 15.15 -14.16 -9.97
CA LEU A 364 14.18 -15.06 -9.32
C LEU A 364 12.80 -15.09 -10.01
N PRO A 365 12.18 -13.94 -10.39
CA PRO A 365 10.89 -13.98 -11.09
C PRO A 365 10.97 -14.63 -12.47
N THR A 366 12.08 -14.46 -13.19
CA THR A 366 12.29 -15.08 -14.50
C THR A 366 12.44 -16.60 -14.36
N ASP A 367 13.30 -17.05 -13.44
CA ASP A 367 13.51 -18.47 -13.17
C ASP A 367 12.22 -19.17 -12.71
N TYR A 368 11.36 -18.45 -11.97
CA TYR A 368 10.03 -18.93 -11.65
C TYR A 368 9.14 -19.08 -12.88
N LEU A 369 9.07 -18.06 -13.73
CA LEU A 369 8.21 -18.05 -14.92
C LEU A 369 8.59 -19.17 -15.90
N ASP A 370 9.88 -19.51 -16.01
CA ASP A 370 10.35 -20.65 -16.81
C ASP A 370 9.77 -22.00 -16.31
N ASN A 371 9.40 -22.09 -15.03
CA ASN A 371 8.84 -23.27 -14.38
C ASN A 371 7.33 -23.15 -14.06
N GLU A 372 6.68 -22.05 -14.44
CA GLU A 372 5.31 -21.72 -14.07
C GLU A 372 4.31 -22.80 -14.48
N ASN A 373 4.40 -23.29 -15.72
CA ASN A 373 3.47 -24.30 -16.24
C ASN A 373 3.59 -25.60 -15.43
N THR A 374 4.80 -26.00 -15.07
CA THR A 374 5.07 -27.19 -14.26
C THR A 374 4.47 -27.03 -12.86
N ILE A 375 4.72 -25.90 -12.20
CA ILE A 375 4.16 -25.61 -10.87
C ILE A 375 2.63 -25.59 -10.93
N SER A 376 2.06 -24.99 -11.97
CA SER A 376 0.61 -24.90 -12.16
C SER A 376 -0.02 -26.29 -12.28
N LEU A 377 0.58 -27.20 -13.07
CA LEU A 377 0.12 -28.58 -13.19
C LEU A 377 0.19 -29.34 -11.86
N ILE A 378 1.27 -29.17 -11.10
CA ILE A 378 1.47 -29.81 -9.80
C ILE A 378 0.40 -29.34 -8.79
N VAL A 379 0.21 -28.02 -8.71
CA VAL A 379 -0.78 -27.39 -7.82
C VAL A 379 -2.20 -27.81 -8.20
N MET A 380 -2.55 -27.79 -9.49
CA MET A 380 -3.86 -28.26 -9.98
C MET A 380 -4.09 -29.75 -9.71
N SER A 381 -3.03 -30.54 -9.69
CA SER A 381 -3.05 -31.96 -9.31
C SER A 381 -3.08 -32.19 -7.79
N ARG A 382 -3.14 -31.12 -6.99
CA ARG A 382 -3.17 -31.13 -5.51
C ARG A 382 -1.95 -31.77 -4.85
N ARG A 383 -0.81 -31.78 -5.54
CA ARG A 383 0.47 -32.30 -5.01
C ARG A 383 1.30 -31.17 -4.40
N PHE A 384 0.84 -30.61 -3.28
CA PHE A 384 1.44 -29.40 -2.71
C PHE A 384 2.88 -29.60 -2.24
N GLU A 385 3.23 -30.80 -1.74
CA GLU A 385 4.60 -31.15 -1.32
C GLU A 385 5.59 -31.15 -2.50
N ASP A 386 5.15 -31.60 -3.68
CA ASP A 386 5.93 -31.54 -4.92
C ASP A 386 6.14 -30.09 -5.36
N ALA A 387 5.11 -29.23 -5.21
CA ALA A 387 5.21 -27.81 -5.55
C ALA A 387 6.21 -27.09 -4.63
N GLU A 388 6.19 -27.39 -3.33
CA GLU A 388 7.18 -26.89 -2.37
C GLU A 388 8.60 -27.34 -2.73
N SER A 389 8.77 -28.57 -3.19
CA SER A 389 10.08 -29.11 -3.59
C SER A 389 10.64 -28.39 -4.82
N VAL A 390 9.81 -28.13 -5.82
CA VAL A 390 10.21 -27.34 -7.02
C VAL A 390 10.56 -25.90 -6.64
N LEU A 391 9.75 -25.27 -5.79
CA LEU A 391 10.01 -23.90 -5.33
C LEU A 391 11.27 -23.79 -4.49
N ARG A 392 11.53 -24.76 -3.62
CA ARG A 392 12.77 -24.86 -2.86
C ARG A 392 13.97 -24.87 -3.80
N TYR A 393 13.94 -25.69 -4.84
CA TYR A 393 14.99 -25.73 -5.85
C TYR A 393 15.19 -24.36 -6.55
N ILE A 394 14.10 -23.70 -6.97
CA ILE A 394 14.16 -22.39 -7.63
C ILE A 394 14.76 -21.32 -6.68
N LEU A 395 14.36 -21.33 -5.41
CA LEU A 395 14.87 -20.40 -4.40
C LEU A 395 16.35 -20.65 -4.09
N GLU A 396 16.77 -21.89 -3.87
CA GLU A 396 18.16 -22.24 -3.58
C GLU A 396 19.11 -21.87 -4.73
N ARG A 397 18.64 -22.00 -5.97
CA ARG A 397 19.37 -21.57 -7.16
C ARG A 397 19.56 -20.05 -7.22
N ASN A 398 18.63 -19.30 -6.63
CA ASN A 398 18.61 -17.84 -6.66
C ASN A 398 19.17 -17.18 -5.39
N ILE A 399 19.60 -17.94 -4.38
CA ILE A 399 20.21 -17.41 -3.15
C ILE A 399 21.69 -17.77 -3.12
N ALA A 400 22.55 -16.76 -3.21
CA ALA A 400 23.99 -16.94 -3.40
C ALA A 400 24.83 -16.87 -2.11
N ILE A 401 24.20 -16.78 -0.94
CA ILE A 401 24.89 -16.62 0.35
C ILE A 401 25.03 -17.95 1.12
N PRO A 402 26.03 -18.10 2.03
CA PRO A 402 26.26 -19.33 2.78
C PRO A 402 25.03 -19.83 3.56
N GLU A 403 24.20 -18.91 4.07
CA GLU A 403 22.98 -19.21 4.82
C GLU A 403 21.77 -19.55 3.94
N LYS A 404 21.97 -19.83 2.64
CA LYS A 404 20.89 -20.05 1.67
C LYS A 404 19.85 -21.08 2.11
N GLU A 405 20.28 -22.13 2.79
CA GLU A 405 19.40 -23.22 3.20
C GLU A 405 18.41 -22.75 4.28
N ASN A 406 18.89 -21.97 5.24
CA ASN A 406 18.05 -21.42 6.31
C ASN A 406 17.04 -20.41 5.76
N ILE A 407 17.47 -19.54 4.85
CA ILE A 407 16.61 -18.54 4.21
C ILE A 407 15.54 -19.23 3.36
N THR A 408 15.95 -20.21 2.54
CA THR A 408 15.01 -21.00 1.74
C THR A 408 13.98 -21.70 2.64
N ARG A 409 14.44 -22.37 3.71
CA ARG A 409 13.54 -23.03 4.67
C ARG A 409 12.56 -22.03 5.30
N SER A 410 12.99 -20.82 5.64
CA SER A 410 12.10 -19.77 6.16
C SER A 410 11.06 -19.34 5.13
N LEU A 411 11.49 -19.03 3.90
CA LEU A 411 10.60 -18.59 2.83
C LEU A 411 9.55 -19.65 2.50
N ILE A 412 9.95 -20.93 2.36
CA ILE A 412 9.02 -22.03 2.11
C ILE A 412 8.03 -22.17 3.26
N ARG A 413 8.49 -22.13 4.52
CA ARG A 413 7.61 -22.20 5.68
C ARG A 413 6.57 -21.08 5.70
N GLU A 414 6.98 -19.84 5.39
CA GLU A 414 6.07 -18.70 5.30
C GLU A 414 5.03 -18.90 4.19
N MET A 415 5.45 -19.35 3.01
CA MET A 415 4.57 -19.67 1.88
C MET A 415 3.53 -20.76 2.25
N SER A 416 3.96 -21.83 2.92
CA SER A 416 3.07 -22.91 3.38
C SER A 416 2.09 -22.42 4.45
N THR A 417 2.54 -21.58 5.37
CA THR A 417 1.69 -20.99 6.43
C THR A 417 0.60 -20.11 5.83
N MET A 418 0.95 -19.29 4.83
CA MET A 418 -0.01 -18.46 4.08
C MET A 418 -0.84 -19.26 3.07
N LYS A 419 -0.59 -20.58 2.94
CA LYS A 419 -1.29 -21.51 2.05
C LYS A 419 -1.29 -21.07 0.58
N ILE A 420 -0.19 -20.49 0.09
CA ILE A 420 -0.17 -19.88 -1.25
C ILE A 420 -0.42 -20.88 -2.39
N TYR A 421 -0.19 -22.18 -2.14
CA TYR A 421 -0.42 -23.27 -3.09
C TYR A 421 -1.87 -23.77 -3.09
N GLU A 422 -2.64 -23.47 -2.03
CA GLU A 422 -3.97 -24.03 -1.86
C GLU A 422 -5.04 -23.20 -2.56
N TYR A 423 -4.76 -21.96 -2.97
CA TYR A 423 -5.78 -21.03 -3.45
C TYR A 423 -5.64 -20.62 -4.92
N TYR A 424 -6.79 -20.39 -5.54
CA TYR A 424 -6.93 -19.85 -6.88
C TYR A 424 -8.14 -18.90 -6.95
N ASN A 425 -8.14 -18.00 -7.92
CA ASN A 425 -9.22 -17.05 -8.14
C ASN A 425 -10.16 -17.56 -9.24
N ILE A 426 -11.43 -17.82 -8.92
CA ILE A 426 -12.42 -18.15 -9.94
C ILE A 426 -12.92 -16.84 -10.55
N SER A 427 -12.39 -16.46 -11.72
CA SER A 427 -13.17 -15.60 -12.63
C SER A 427 -14.34 -16.42 -13.19
N MET A 428 -15.38 -15.79 -13.74
CA MET A 428 -16.61 -16.45 -14.25
C MET A 428 -16.41 -17.54 -15.34
N LYS A 429 -15.18 -17.98 -15.61
CA LYS A 429 -14.82 -19.04 -16.55
C LYS A 429 -14.84 -20.41 -15.84
N GLU A 430 -15.43 -21.41 -16.49
CA GLU A 430 -15.58 -22.77 -15.95
C GLU A 430 -14.26 -23.56 -15.78
N LYS A 431 -13.14 -23.03 -16.29
CA LYS A 431 -11.81 -23.66 -16.18
C LYS A 431 -10.81 -22.71 -15.52
N VAL A 432 -10.13 -23.22 -14.49
CA VAL A 432 -9.03 -22.55 -13.80
C VAL A 432 -7.84 -22.43 -14.75
N SER A 433 -7.37 -21.22 -14.95
CA SER A 433 -6.15 -20.92 -15.71
C SER A 433 -4.94 -20.82 -14.78
N LYS A 434 -3.73 -20.80 -15.34
CA LYS A 434 -2.52 -20.62 -14.52
C LYS A 434 -2.49 -19.22 -13.90
N GLU A 435 -3.01 -18.22 -14.59
CA GLU A 435 -3.11 -16.82 -14.13
C GLU A 435 -4.05 -16.66 -12.93
N ASP A 436 -4.90 -17.66 -12.65
CA ASP A 436 -5.80 -17.68 -11.51
C ASP A 436 -5.12 -18.20 -10.23
N LEU A 437 -3.98 -18.90 -10.33
CA LEU A 437 -3.32 -19.50 -9.16
C LEU A 437 -2.66 -18.43 -8.29
N LEU A 438 -2.84 -18.52 -6.98
CA LEU A 438 -2.29 -17.55 -6.04
C LEU A 438 -0.75 -17.53 -6.05
N VAL A 439 -0.11 -18.70 -6.13
CA VAL A 439 1.35 -18.81 -6.22
C VAL A 439 1.90 -18.03 -7.43
N ASN A 440 1.25 -18.13 -8.60
CA ASN A 440 1.66 -17.40 -9.80
C ASN A 440 1.50 -15.89 -9.61
N ASN A 441 0.37 -15.45 -9.08
CA ASN A 441 0.13 -14.02 -8.82
C ASN A 441 1.10 -13.41 -7.80
N MET A 442 1.57 -14.18 -6.82
CA MET A 442 2.61 -13.75 -5.89
C MET A 442 3.92 -13.46 -6.64
N PHE A 443 4.34 -14.35 -7.54
CA PHE A 443 5.54 -14.12 -8.35
C PHE A 443 5.36 -13.05 -9.43
N TYR A 444 4.15 -12.87 -9.98
CA TYR A 444 3.83 -11.72 -10.84
C TYR A 444 4.01 -10.40 -10.08
N LEU A 445 3.60 -10.34 -8.81
CA LEU A 445 3.86 -9.18 -7.97
C LEU A 445 5.37 -8.98 -7.77
N VAL A 446 6.14 -10.02 -7.48
CA VAL A 446 7.61 -9.89 -7.36
C VAL A 446 8.23 -9.42 -8.68
N GLN A 447 7.73 -9.86 -9.84
CA GLN A 447 8.16 -9.39 -11.15
C GLN A 447 7.84 -7.90 -11.35
N ILE A 448 6.63 -7.47 -10.98
CA ILE A 448 6.23 -6.05 -10.99
C ILE A 448 7.20 -5.23 -10.13
N LEU A 449 7.44 -5.67 -8.89
CA LEU A 449 8.32 -4.96 -7.96
C LEU A 449 9.77 -4.88 -8.46
N ARG A 450 10.27 -5.96 -9.08
CA ARG A 450 11.61 -6.01 -9.68
C ARG A 450 11.76 -5.05 -10.86
N ASN A 451 10.67 -4.77 -11.58
CA ASN A 451 10.66 -3.90 -12.76
C ASN A 451 10.41 -2.42 -12.43
N ILE A 452 10.12 -2.09 -11.18
CA ILE A 452 10.04 -0.70 -10.72
C ILE A 452 11.39 0.00 -11.00
N PRO A 453 11.38 1.18 -11.65
CA PRO A 453 12.59 1.97 -11.88
C PRO A 453 13.25 2.38 -10.54
N ARG A 454 14.58 2.31 -10.50
CA ARG A 454 15.39 2.41 -9.27
C ARG A 454 15.89 3.81 -8.96
#